data_AF-A0A9D6BQF8-F1
#
_entry.id   AF-A0A9D6BQF8-F1
#
_cell.length_a   1.000
_cell.length_b   1.000
_cell.length_c   1.000
_cell.angle_alpha   90.00
_cell.angle_beta   90.00
_cell.angle_gamma   90.00
#
_symmetry.space_group_name_H-M   'P 1'
#
loop_
_entity.id
_entity.type
_entity.pdbx_description
1 polymer ?
#
loop_
_entity_poly.entity_id
_entity_poly.type
_entity_poly.pdbx_seq_one_letter_code
_entity_poly.pdbx_strand_id
1 'polypeptide(L)'
;MFDLKAQLLKAGLVTESQIVRSQKKREPNKLKGLNKSEQYELIRVWVQRNRFDKGVGNEKFFFEKPDQSISWLTLDEHSIQLLNEGEAGLVAFMSNNGLAHAVLPRDIVEDIVEIFPDWLRLLK
;
A
#
# COMPACT_ATOMS: atom_id res chain seq x y z
N MET A 1 -26.13 14.96 7.95
CA MET A 1 -24.87 14.38 7.45
C MET A 1 -24.05 14.02 8.68
N PHE A 2 -23.87 12.72 8.96
CA PHE A 2 -23.20 12.25 10.18
C PHE A 2 -21.69 12.38 10.02
N ASP A 3 -21.05 13.23 10.83
CA ASP A 3 -19.60 13.33 10.86
C ASP A 3 -19.02 12.30 11.82
N LEU A 4 -18.81 11.09 11.30
CA LEU A 4 -18.27 9.96 12.04
C LEU A 4 -16.91 10.30 12.70
N LYS A 5 -16.11 11.16 12.08
CA LYS A 5 -14.76 11.52 12.54
C LYS A 5 -14.84 12.41 13.77
N ALA A 6 -15.76 13.38 13.76
CA ALA A 6 -16.02 14.22 14.92
C ALA A 6 -16.53 13.39 16.12
N GLN A 7 -17.33 12.35 15.87
CA GLN A 7 -17.80 11.44 16.92
C GLN A 7 -16.67 10.56 17.47
N LEU A 8 -15.83 10.00 16.60
CA LEU A 8 -14.70 9.17 17.01
C LEU A 8 -13.63 9.98 17.77
N LEU A 9 -13.39 11.23 17.36
CA LEU A 9 -12.52 12.17 18.09
C LEU A 9 -13.10 12.50 19.46
N LYS A 10 -14.40 12.80 19.52
CA LYS A 10 -15.11 13.11 20.77
C LYS A 10 -15.18 11.92 21.72
N ALA A 11 -15.21 10.70 21.18
CA ALA A 11 -15.16 9.45 21.95
C ALA A 11 -13.74 9.08 22.42
N GLY A 12 -12.71 9.84 22.03
CA GLY A 12 -11.31 9.57 22.38
C GLY A 12 -10.74 8.31 21.71
N LEU A 13 -11.44 7.74 20.73
CA LEU A 13 -11.03 6.53 20.01
C LEU A 13 -9.95 6.82 18.97
N VAL A 14 -9.89 8.06 18.49
CA VAL A 14 -8.86 8.55 17.57
C VAL A 14 -8.37 9.92 18.01
N THR A 15 -7.09 10.19 17.78
CA THR A 15 -6.46 11.48 18.02
C THR A 15 -6.56 12.38 16.80
N GLU A 16 -6.48 13.70 16.99
CA GLU A 16 -6.37 14.66 15.87
C GLU A 16 -5.19 14.31 14.96
N SER A 17 -4.08 13.81 15.50
CA SER A 17 -2.92 13.33 14.75
C SER A 17 -3.25 12.15 13.82
N GLN A 18 -4.11 11.23 14.27
CA GLN A 18 -4.58 10.09 13.47
C GLN A 18 -5.60 10.53 12.41
N ILE A 19 -6.48 11.49 12.74
CA ILE A 19 -7.39 12.11 11.77
C ILE A 19 -6.62 12.90 10.71
N VAL A 20 -5.60 13.67 11.09
CA VAL A 20 -4.75 14.42 10.16
C VAL A 20 -3.87 13.49 9.33
N ARG A 21 -3.40 12.36 9.88
CA ARG A 21 -2.72 11.32 9.10
C ARG A 21 -3.64 10.69 8.06
N SER A 22 -4.92 10.44 8.37
CA SER A 22 -5.90 9.95 7.40
C SER A 22 -6.43 11.03 6.46
N GLN A 23 -6.39 12.31 6.88
CA GLN A 23 -6.81 13.48 6.09
C GLN A 23 -5.70 14.12 5.26
N LYS A 24 -4.43 13.76 5.45
CA LYS A 24 -3.41 13.97 4.43
C LYS A 24 -3.84 13.14 3.24
N LYS A 25 -4.75 13.71 2.45
CA LYS A 25 -5.06 13.31 1.09
C LYS A 25 -3.71 13.05 0.46
N ARG A 26 -3.39 11.77 0.27
CA ARG A 26 -2.44 11.40 -0.76
C ARG A 26 -3.05 12.01 -2.01
N GLU A 27 -2.30 12.87 -2.68
CA GLU A 27 -2.77 13.52 -3.89
C GLU A 27 -2.21 12.71 -5.05
N PRO A 28 -2.82 11.57 -5.43
CA PRO A 28 -2.39 10.81 -6.61
C PRO A 28 -2.42 11.70 -7.87
N ASN A 29 -3.28 12.72 -7.88
CA ASN A 29 -3.30 13.75 -8.92
C ASN A 29 -1.99 14.56 -9.03
N LYS A 30 -1.22 14.73 -7.95
CA LYS A 30 0.13 15.33 -8.05
C LYS A 30 1.10 14.39 -8.76
N LEU A 31 0.94 13.07 -8.62
CA LEU A 31 1.81 12.11 -9.29
C LEU A 31 1.56 12.09 -10.81
N LYS A 32 0.31 12.21 -11.27
CA LYS A 32 -0.02 12.21 -12.71
C LYS A 32 0.62 13.35 -13.51
N GLY A 33 0.93 14.49 -12.86
CA GLY A 33 1.58 15.64 -13.49
C GLY A 33 3.10 15.61 -13.50
N LEU A 34 3.73 14.63 -12.81
CA LEU A 34 5.18 14.51 -12.70
C LEU A 34 5.76 13.62 -13.79
N ASN A 35 7.07 13.74 -14.02
CA ASN A 35 7.76 12.82 -14.93
C ASN A 35 7.88 11.42 -14.32
N LYS A 36 8.13 10.39 -15.17
CA LYS A 36 8.19 8.98 -14.72
C LYS A 36 9.23 8.75 -13.61
N SER A 37 10.36 9.44 -13.65
CA SER A 37 11.41 9.28 -12.63
C SER A 37 10.95 9.79 -11.27
N GLU A 38 10.31 10.95 -11.24
CA GLU A 38 9.74 11.54 -10.02
C GLU A 38 8.60 10.67 -9.45
N GLN A 39 7.75 10.12 -10.32
CA GLN A 39 6.71 9.17 -9.92
C GLN A 39 7.34 7.94 -9.24
N TYR A 40 8.39 7.37 -9.82
CA TYR A 40 9.09 6.22 -9.23
C TYR A 40 9.72 6.54 -7.88
N GLU A 41 10.38 7.70 -7.75
CA GLU A 41 10.98 8.10 -6.47
C GLU A 41 9.92 8.31 -5.38
N LEU A 42 8.82 8.98 -5.70
CA LEU A 42 7.75 9.22 -4.73
C LEU A 42 7.06 7.91 -4.31
N ILE A 43 6.74 7.04 -5.26
CA ILE A 43 6.18 5.72 -4.93
C ILE A 43 7.17 4.92 -4.10
N ARG A 44 8.47 4.93 -4.43
CA ARG A 44 9.49 4.24 -3.63
C ARG A 44 9.49 4.74 -2.18
N VAL A 45 9.44 6.06 -1.97
CA VAL A 45 9.36 6.65 -0.62
C VAL A 45 8.06 6.25 0.08
N TRP A 46 6.93 6.20 -0.61
CA TRP A 46 5.65 5.78 -0.04
C TRP A 46 5.66 4.31 0.37
N VAL A 47 6.10 3.43 -0.53
CA VAL A 47 6.24 1.99 -0.28
C VAL A 47 7.17 1.78 0.91
N GLN A 48 8.35 2.41 0.91
CA GLN A 48 9.32 2.29 1.99
C GLN A 48 8.82 2.85 3.32
N ARG A 49 7.77 3.66 3.37
CA ARG A 49 7.20 4.17 4.63
C ARG A 49 6.06 3.31 5.16
N ASN A 50 5.26 2.71 4.27
CA ASN A 50 3.97 2.14 4.64
C ASN A 50 3.86 0.64 4.42
N ARG A 51 4.87 -0.03 3.84
CA ARG A 51 4.79 -1.47 3.60
C ARG A 51 4.75 -2.28 4.90
N PHE A 52 3.89 -3.29 4.91
CA PHE A 52 3.68 -4.19 6.06
C PHE A 52 4.68 -5.34 6.10
N ASP A 53 5.29 -5.68 4.97
CA ASP A 53 6.28 -6.75 4.84
C ASP A 53 7.70 -6.32 5.27
N LYS A 54 7.80 -5.40 6.24
CA LYS A 54 9.07 -5.01 6.88
C LYS A 54 9.30 -5.88 8.11
N GLY A 55 10.01 -7.00 7.94
CA GLY A 55 10.40 -7.82 9.07
C GLY A 55 10.93 -9.19 8.67
N VAL A 56 11.25 -9.99 9.68
CA VAL A 56 11.48 -11.42 9.50
C VAL A 56 10.11 -12.08 9.43
N GLY A 57 9.56 -12.17 8.23
CA GLY A 57 8.42 -13.05 8.00
C GLY A 57 8.82 -14.50 8.28
N ASN A 58 7.85 -15.33 8.63
CA ASN A 58 8.06 -16.75 8.90
C ASN A 58 7.41 -17.65 7.84
N GLU A 59 6.51 -17.11 7.02
CA GLU A 59 5.74 -17.88 6.06
C GLU A 59 5.91 -17.37 4.64
N LYS A 60 5.96 -18.29 3.67
CA LYS A 60 5.98 -17.94 2.25
C LYS A 60 4.56 -17.71 1.76
N PHE A 61 4.28 -16.47 1.36
CA PHE A 61 3.07 -16.10 0.66
C PHE A 61 3.32 -16.13 -0.84
N PHE A 62 2.65 -17.03 -1.56
CA PHE A 62 2.78 -17.17 -3.00
C PHE A 62 1.75 -16.32 -3.73
N PHE A 63 2.15 -15.73 -4.85
CA PHE A 63 1.28 -14.95 -5.71
C PHE A 63 1.67 -15.12 -7.18
N GLU A 64 0.69 -14.97 -8.06
CA GLU A 64 0.90 -15.03 -9.50
C GLU A 64 1.31 -13.65 -10.04
N LYS A 65 2.28 -13.64 -10.94
CA LYS A 65 2.65 -12.45 -11.71
C LYS A 65 1.79 -12.37 -12.99
N PRO A 66 1.77 -11.22 -13.68
CA PRO A 66 1.05 -11.06 -14.95
C PRO A 66 1.47 -12.06 -16.04
N ASP A 67 2.68 -12.61 -15.95
CA ASP A 67 3.24 -13.64 -16.84
C ASP A 67 2.84 -15.08 -16.44
N GLN A 68 1.88 -15.25 -15.51
CA GLN A 68 1.44 -16.52 -14.92
C GLN A 68 2.50 -17.28 -14.12
N SER A 69 3.71 -16.74 -13.98
CA SER A 69 4.72 -17.36 -13.13
C SER A 69 4.47 -17.02 -11.66
N ILE A 70 4.81 -17.97 -10.79
CA ILE A 70 4.61 -17.84 -9.36
C ILE A 70 5.83 -17.13 -8.74
N SER A 71 5.56 -16.13 -7.92
CA SER A 71 6.54 -15.48 -7.04
C SER A 71 6.11 -15.61 -5.59
N TRP A 72 6.97 -15.23 -4.65
CA TRP A 72 6.68 -15.33 -3.23
C TRP A 72 7.32 -14.20 -2.43
N LEU A 73 6.70 -13.86 -1.31
CA LEU A 73 7.25 -13.02 -0.25
C LEU A 73 7.26 -13.79 1.06
N THR A 74 8.23 -13.48 1.94
CA THR A 74 8.12 -13.94 3.33
C THR A 74 7.32 -12.93 4.12
N LEU A 75 6.17 -13.34 4.65
CA LEU A 75 5.27 -12.49 5.42
C LEU A 75 5.10 -13.04 6.84
N ASP A 76 4.74 -12.16 7.76
CA ASP A 76 4.19 -12.53 9.06
C ASP A 76 2.68 -12.80 8.95
N GLU A 77 2.12 -13.46 9.96
CA GLU A 77 0.71 -13.86 10.02
C GLU A 77 -0.25 -12.66 9.91
N HIS A 78 0.11 -11.53 10.53
CA HIS A 78 -0.73 -10.33 10.50
C HIS A 78 -0.81 -9.73 9.08
N SER A 79 0.30 -9.66 8.37
CA SER A 79 0.34 -9.24 6.96
C SER A 79 -0.51 -10.14 6.05
N ILE A 80 -0.48 -11.46 6.28
CA ILE A 80 -1.30 -12.43 5.53
C ILE A 80 -2.79 -12.23 5.82
N GLN A 81 -3.14 -12.00 7.09
CA GLN A 81 -4.51 -11.73 7.50
C GLN A 81 -5.06 -10.48 6.80
N LEU A 82 -4.30 -9.38 6.77
CA LEU A 82 -4.72 -8.14 6.09
C LEU A 82 -4.93 -8.34 4.58
N LEU A 83 -4.09 -9.15 3.93
CA LEU A 83 -4.27 -9.51 2.50
C LEU A 83 -5.52 -10.36 2.28
N ASN A 84 -5.89 -11.21 3.25
CA ASN A 84 -7.07 -12.06 3.15
C ASN A 84 -8.38 -11.29 3.40
N GLU A 85 -8.35 -10.34 4.32
CA GLU A 85 -9.48 -9.46 4.65
C GLU A 85 -9.69 -8.35 3.60
N GLY A 86 -8.74 -8.16 2.69
CA GLY A 86 -8.80 -7.12 1.65
C GLY A 86 -8.44 -5.72 2.17
N GLU A 87 -7.89 -5.62 3.38
CA GLU A 87 -7.39 -4.37 3.99
C GLU A 87 -5.99 -4.00 3.49
N ALA A 88 -5.28 -4.96 2.89
CA ALA A 88 -4.01 -4.78 2.21
C ALA A 88 -4.04 -5.38 0.80
N GLY A 89 -3.09 -4.93 -0.03
CA GLY A 89 -2.83 -5.51 -1.35
C GLY A 89 -1.34 -5.63 -1.62
N LEU A 90 -1.03 -6.38 -2.68
CA LEU A 90 0.31 -6.62 -3.17
C LEU A 90 0.53 -5.83 -4.46
N VAL A 91 1.59 -5.03 -4.49
CA VAL A 91 1.99 -4.28 -5.69
C VAL A 91 3.45 -4.52 -6.02
N ALA A 92 3.76 -4.42 -7.31
CA ALA A 92 5.11 -4.22 -7.78
C ALA A 92 5.50 -2.75 -7.70
N PHE A 93 6.80 -2.47 -7.58
CA PHE A 93 7.33 -1.11 -7.67
C PHE A 93 8.81 -1.12 -8.07
N MET A 94 9.31 0.01 -8.57
CA MET A 94 10.72 0.20 -8.91
C MET A 94 11.55 0.60 -7.68
N SER A 95 12.25 -0.39 -7.11
CA SER A 95 13.22 -0.17 -6.03
C SER A 95 14.58 0.31 -6.58
N ASN A 96 15.51 0.64 -5.68
CA ASN A 96 16.90 0.94 -6.06
C ASN A 96 17.61 -0.24 -6.76
N ASN A 97 17.11 -1.46 -6.57
CA ASN A 97 17.70 -2.69 -7.10
C ASN A 97 16.86 -3.30 -8.24
N GLY A 98 15.94 -2.51 -8.83
CA GLY A 98 15.02 -2.96 -9.87
C GLY A 98 13.63 -3.31 -9.34
N LEU A 99 12.89 -4.12 -10.11
CA LEU A 99 11.50 -4.47 -9.81
C LEU A 99 11.40 -5.30 -8.53
N ALA A 100 10.64 -4.80 -7.56
CA ALA A 100 10.37 -5.46 -6.29
C ALA A 100 8.87 -5.53 -6.03
N HIS A 101 8.48 -6.27 -4.99
CA HIS A 101 7.10 -6.37 -4.53
C HIS A 101 6.99 -5.94 -3.07
N ALA A 102 5.83 -5.41 -2.70
CA ALA A 102 5.54 -4.98 -1.33
C ALA A 102 4.06 -5.14 -1.00
N VAL A 103 3.79 -5.45 0.26
CA VAL A 103 2.43 -5.47 0.82
C VAL A 103 2.13 -4.10 1.40
N LEU A 104 1.04 -3.48 0.95
CA LEU A 104 0.65 -2.13 1.33
C LEU A 104 -0.81 -2.08 1.77
N PRO A 105 -1.20 -1.09 2.60
CA PRO A 105 -2.59 -0.77 2.84
C PRO A 105 -3.38 -0.58 1.54
N ARG A 106 -4.65 -1.01 1.52
CA ARG A 106 -5.54 -0.96 0.35
C ARG A 106 -5.57 0.41 -0.32
N ASP A 107 -5.69 1.48 0.46
CA ASP A 107 -5.78 2.85 -0.05
C ASP A 107 -4.52 3.26 -0.84
N ILE A 108 -3.32 2.87 -0.40
CA ILE A 108 -2.07 3.10 -1.15
C ILE A 108 -2.04 2.27 -2.43
N VAL A 109 -2.49 1.03 -2.36
CA VAL A 109 -2.53 0.14 -3.53
C VAL A 109 -3.40 0.75 -4.61
N GLU A 110 -4.61 1.19 -4.26
CA GLU A 110 -5.55 1.85 -5.17
C GLU A 110 -4.92 3.11 -5.79
N ASP A 111 -4.27 3.97 -4.99
CA ASP A 111 -3.56 5.17 -5.47
C ASP A 111 -2.43 4.83 -6.48
N ILE A 112 -1.63 3.78 -6.20
CA ILE A 112 -0.53 3.36 -7.08
C ILE A 112 -1.08 2.79 -8.39
N VAL A 113 -2.11 1.96 -8.32
CA VAL A 113 -2.72 1.28 -9.46
C VAL A 113 -3.44 2.26 -10.38
N GLU A 114 -3.95 3.38 -9.85
CA GLU A 114 -4.49 4.46 -10.67
C GLU A 114 -3.45 5.06 -11.64
N ILE A 115 -2.16 5.00 -11.27
CA ILE A 115 -1.04 5.55 -12.05
C ILE A 115 -0.34 4.45 -12.84
N PHE A 116 -0.15 3.28 -12.23
CA PHE A 116 0.52 2.11 -12.80
C PHE A 116 -0.38 0.86 -12.65
N PRO A 117 -1.39 0.68 -13.52
CA PRO A 117 -2.32 -0.44 -13.42
C PRO A 117 -1.62 -1.81 -13.44
N ASP A 118 -0.58 -1.95 -14.27
CA ASP A 118 0.19 -3.18 -14.44
C ASP A 118 1.04 -3.56 -13.21
N TRP A 119 1.07 -2.71 -12.18
CA TRP A 119 1.80 -2.97 -10.94
C TRP A 119 0.96 -3.73 -9.92
N LEU A 120 -0.36 -3.84 -10.10
CA LEU A 120 -1.19 -4.65 -9.22
C LEU A 120 -0.80 -6.13 -9.31
N ARG A 121 -0.69 -6.80 -8.16
CA ARG A 121 -0.50 -8.26 -8.07
C ARG A 121 -1.64 -8.94 -7.35
N LEU A 122 -2.12 -8.34 -6.27
CA LEU A 122 -3.23 -8.87 -5.51
C LEU A 122 -3.99 -7.73 -4.83
N LEU A 123 -5.30 -7.72 -4.99
CA LEU A 123 -6.23 -6.93 -4.19
C LEU A 123 -7.57 -7.67 -4.18
N LYS A 124 -8.12 -7.95 -3.00
CA LYS A 124 -9.38 -8.69 -2.82
C LYS A 124 -10.57 -7.76 -2.63
#